data_AF-A0A956A703-F1
#
_entry.id   AF-A0A956A703-F1
#
_cell.length_a   1.000
_cell.length_b   1.000
_cell.length_c   1.000
_cell.angle_alpha   90.00
_cell.angle_beta   90.00
_cell.angle_gamma   90.00
#
_symmetry.space_group_name_H-M   'P 1'
#
loop_
_entity.id
_entity.type
_entity.pdbx_description
1 polymer ?
#
loop_
_entity_poly.entity_id
_entity_poly.type
_entity_poly.pdbx_seq_one_letter_code
_entity_poly.pdbx_strand_id
1 'polypeptide(L)'
;WDDGPTHVLTRVQGQVPAITSLMNVTAWWTIQAYAAGAARHHDRAINDKGFRFPEFREPDDPEFSGVLVYDYFNQVEVSTAAFDRMMARLLRTLVDGATRDGVEAVTSDWWPAFVADTEAVEARVG
;
A
#
# COMPACT_ATOMS: atom_id res chain seq x y z
N TRP A 1 23.23 27.49 8.70
CA TRP A 1 22.46 27.28 7.48
C TRP A 1 22.38 25.78 7.33
N ASP A 2 21.30 25.18 7.81
CA ASP A 2 21.08 23.74 7.70
C ASP A 2 20.51 23.46 6.32
N ASP A 3 21.37 22.97 5.43
CA ASP A 3 20.98 22.40 4.14
C ASP A 3 20.45 20.97 4.39
N GLY A 4 19.28 20.87 5.01
CA GLY A 4 18.52 19.63 5.01
C GLY A 4 18.07 19.30 3.58
N PRO A 5 18.01 18.01 3.18
CA PRO A 5 17.57 17.64 1.85
C PRO A 5 16.17 18.20 1.60
N THR A 6 16.08 19.13 0.66
CA THR A 6 14.80 19.67 0.21
C THR A 6 14.14 18.56 -0.58
N HIS A 7 13.24 17.79 0.04
CA HIS A 7 12.42 16.82 -0.67
C HIS A 7 11.53 17.59 -1.65
N VAL A 8 11.97 17.67 -2.90
CA VAL A 8 11.20 18.26 -3.99
C VAL A 8 10.03 17.32 -4.27
N LEU A 9 8.87 17.63 -3.70
CA LEU A 9 7.60 16.99 -4.04
C LEU A 9 7.23 17.36 -5.48
N THR A 10 7.82 16.65 -6.44
CA THR A 10 7.46 16.81 -7.85
C THR A 10 6.08 16.18 -8.06
N ARG A 11 5.12 17.00 -8.48
CA ARG A 11 3.81 16.50 -8.90
C ARG A 11 4.01 15.67 -10.18
N VAL A 12 4.01 14.35 -10.03
CA VAL A 12 4.09 13.44 -11.18
C VAL A 12 2.75 13.49 -11.93
N GLN A 13 2.78 13.91 -13.20
CA GLN A 13 1.64 13.79 -14.11
C GLN A 13 1.78 12.49 -14.91
N GLY A 14 0.75 11.63 -14.84
CA GLY A 14 0.72 10.35 -15.55
C GLY A 14 0.70 9.14 -14.61
N GLN A 15 0.81 7.94 -15.20
CA GLN A 15 0.94 6.71 -14.41
C GLN A 15 2.29 6.68 -13.70
N VAL A 16 2.28 6.30 -12.43
CA VAL A 16 3.50 6.01 -11.67
C VAL A 16 3.67 4.49 -11.66
N PRO A 17 4.64 3.93 -12.41
CA PRO A 17 4.70 2.49 -12.68
C PRO A 17 4.64 1.61 -11.41
N ALA A 18 5.40 1.98 -10.37
CA ALA A 18 5.39 1.28 -9.09
C ALA A 18 3.99 1.25 -8.42
N ILE A 19 3.26 2.37 -8.47
CA ILE A 19 1.88 2.42 -7.95
C ILE A 19 0.97 1.56 -8.81
N THR A 20 1.04 1.67 -10.14
CA THR A 20 0.23 0.84 -11.04
C THR A 20 0.50 -0.65 -10.80
N SER A 21 1.76 -1.04 -10.62
CA SER A 21 2.17 -2.42 -10.33
C SER A 21 1.63 -2.93 -9.00
N LEU A 22 1.65 -2.09 -7.96
CA LEU A 22 1.05 -2.37 -6.65
C LEU A 22 -0.47 -2.53 -6.74
N MET A 23 -1.15 -1.70 -7.55
CA MET A 23 -2.61 -1.73 -7.68
C MET A 23 -3.11 -2.84 -8.60
N ASN A 24 -2.31 -3.29 -9.56
CA ASN A 24 -2.70 -4.32 -10.54
C ASN A 24 -2.55 -5.76 -10.00
N VAL A 25 -2.81 -5.94 -8.70
CA VAL A 25 -2.75 -7.24 -8.03
C VAL A 25 -4.10 -7.94 -8.17
N THR A 26 -4.05 -9.16 -8.71
CA THR A 26 -5.26 -9.94 -9.03
C THR A 26 -5.47 -11.14 -8.10
N ALA A 27 -4.48 -11.50 -7.29
CA ALA A 27 -4.55 -12.66 -6.42
C ALA A 27 -4.94 -12.27 -4.99
N TRP A 28 -5.99 -12.91 -4.45
CA TRP A 28 -6.51 -12.62 -3.11
C TRP A 28 -5.46 -12.70 -2.01
N TRP A 29 -4.57 -13.70 -2.05
CA TRP A 29 -3.53 -13.84 -1.03
C TRP A 29 -2.54 -12.65 -1.00
N THR A 30 -2.25 -12.05 -2.16
CA THR A 30 -1.41 -10.85 -2.25
C THR A 30 -2.15 -9.63 -1.72
N ILE A 31 -3.42 -9.48 -2.09
CA ILE A 31 -4.30 -8.40 -1.60
C ILE A 31 -4.43 -8.46 -0.08
N GLN A 32 -4.62 -9.67 0.48
CA GLN A 32 -4.66 -9.91 1.92
C GLN A 32 -3.36 -9.49 2.60
N ALA A 33 -2.21 -9.92 2.07
CA ALA A 33 -0.91 -9.54 2.61
C ALA A 33 -0.73 -8.01 2.62
N TYR A 34 -1.13 -7.33 1.54
CA TYR A 34 -1.02 -5.88 1.44
C TYR A 34 -1.98 -5.15 2.38
N ALA A 35 -3.22 -5.62 2.54
CA ALA A 35 -4.15 -5.08 3.53
C ALA A 35 -3.56 -5.21 4.94
N ALA A 36 -3.03 -6.39 5.27
CA ALA A 36 -2.39 -6.66 6.55
C ALA A 36 -1.16 -5.79 6.83
N GLY A 37 -0.31 -5.57 5.82
CA GLY A 37 0.85 -4.68 5.91
C GLY A 37 0.43 -3.22 6.09
N ALA A 38 -0.49 -2.74 5.24
CA ALA A 38 -1.00 -1.39 5.33
C ALA A 38 -1.68 -1.14 6.68
N ALA A 39 -2.54 -2.05 7.16
CA ALA A 39 -3.23 -1.93 8.43
C ALA A 39 -2.28 -1.77 9.63
N ARG A 40 -1.12 -2.41 9.59
CA ARG A 40 -0.13 -2.42 10.68
C ARG A 40 1.03 -1.44 10.48
N HIS A 41 1.02 -0.67 9.39
CA HIS A 41 2.19 0.09 8.90
C HIS A 41 3.46 -0.77 8.90
N HIS A 42 3.34 -1.99 8.39
CA HIS A 42 4.44 -2.94 8.28
C HIS A 42 4.78 -3.15 6.82
N ASP A 43 6.07 -3.30 6.51
CA ASP A 43 6.51 -3.58 5.14
C ASP A 43 5.88 -4.86 4.58
N ARG A 44 5.60 -4.86 3.27
CA ARG A 44 5.14 -6.04 2.55
C ARG A 44 5.64 -6.02 1.13
N ALA A 45 6.26 -7.14 0.75
CA ALA A 45 6.79 -7.39 -0.58
C ALA A 45 6.39 -8.79 -1.07
N ILE A 46 5.97 -8.89 -2.33
CA ILE A 46 5.65 -10.14 -3.01
C ILE A 46 6.21 -10.03 -4.43
N ASN A 47 7.10 -10.94 -4.83
CA ASN A 47 7.75 -10.93 -6.16
C ASN A 47 8.37 -9.55 -6.49
N ASP A 48 9.20 -9.03 -5.59
CA ASP A 48 9.95 -7.78 -5.73
C ASP A 48 9.08 -6.52 -5.96
N LYS A 49 7.80 -6.58 -5.60
CA LYS A 49 6.91 -5.43 -5.56
C LYS A 49 6.23 -5.31 -4.21
N GLY A 50 5.96 -4.09 -3.78
CA GLY A 50 5.44 -3.88 -2.45
C GLY A 50 5.53 -2.45 -1.97
N PHE A 51 5.54 -2.31 -0.65
CA PHE A 51 5.74 -1.06 0.03
C PHE A 51 6.54 -1.25 1.31
N ARG A 52 7.29 -0.21 1.68
CA ARG A 52 8.15 -0.19 2.86
C ARG A 52 7.97 1.12 3.62
N PHE A 53 7.85 1.03 4.94
CA PHE A 53 7.84 2.17 5.84
C PHE A 53 9.26 2.48 6.35
N PRO A 54 9.57 3.74 6.74
CA PRO A 54 10.94 4.16 7.06
C PRO A 54 11.59 3.35 8.18
N GLU A 55 10.80 2.89 9.14
CA GLU A 55 11.26 2.07 10.27
C GLU A 55 11.78 0.67 9.86
N PHE A 56 11.45 0.21 8.65
CA PHE A 56 11.93 -1.05 8.07
C PHE A 56 13.00 -0.84 6.99
N ARG A 57 13.57 0.37 6.88
CA ARG A 57 14.68 0.67 5.98
C ARG A 57 15.93 -0.13 6.38
N GLU A 58 16.61 -0.72 5.41
CA GLU A 58 17.89 -1.40 5.66
C GLU A 58 18.99 -0.36 5.91
N PRO A 59 20.04 -0.66 6.71
CA PRO A 59 21.06 0.32 7.07
C PRO A 59 21.69 1.05 5.87
N ASP A 60 21.87 0.32 4.76
CA ASP A 60 22.53 0.79 3.54
C ASP A 60 21.57 1.44 2.52
N ASP A 61 20.26 1.41 2.77
CA ASP A 61 19.27 2.03 1.87
C ASP A 61 19.23 3.55 2.04
N PRO A 62 18.93 4.32 0.97
CA PRO A 62 18.69 5.76 1.06
C PRO A 62 17.57 6.10 2.07
N GLU A 63 17.73 7.20 2.80
CA GLU A 63 16.69 7.70 3.69
C GLU A 63 15.44 8.16 2.92
N PHE A 64 14.27 7.87 3.48
CA PHE A 64 12.97 8.33 2.99
C PHE A 64 12.05 8.61 4.20
N SER A 65 11.08 9.49 4.01
CA SER A 65 10.23 10.04 5.08
C SER A 65 8.79 9.54 5.04
N GLY A 66 8.35 9.08 3.88
CA GLY A 66 7.02 8.52 3.65
C GLY A 66 7.03 7.00 3.50
N VAL A 67 6.22 6.50 2.57
CA VAL A 67 6.18 5.08 2.20
C VAL A 67 6.85 4.93 0.85
N LEU A 68 7.85 4.05 0.78
CA LEU A 68 8.45 3.66 -0.49
C LEU A 68 7.57 2.59 -1.14
N VAL A 69 6.95 2.91 -2.28
CA VAL A 69 6.20 1.96 -3.12
C VAL A 69 7.09 1.56 -4.29
N TYR A 70 7.22 0.26 -4.54
CA TYR A 70 8.19 -0.24 -5.51
C TYR A 70 7.71 -1.47 -6.26
N ASP A 71 8.32 -1.68 -7.41
CA ASP A 71 8.36 -2.94 -8.16
C ASP A 71 9.81 -3.23 -8.58
N TYR A 72 10.01 -4.31 -9.36
CA TYR A 72 11.32 -4.76 -9.79
C TYR A 72 12.15 -3.68 -10.52
N PHE A 73 11.52 -2.70 -11.17
CA PHE A 73 12.19 -1.69 -11.99
C PHE A 73 12.03 -0.26 -11.47
N ASN A 74 11.05 -0.02 -10.62
CA ASN A 74 10.62 1.33 -10.27
C ASN A 74 10.41 1.46 -8.76
N GLN A 75 10.71 2.64 -8.24
CA GLN A 75 10.38 3.00 -6.86
C GLN A 75 9.87 4.45 -6.82
N VAL A 76 8.97 4.72 -5.89
CA VAL A 76 8.45 6.05 -5.63
C VAL A 76 8.21 6.23 -4.15
N GLU A 77 8.64 7.37 -3.61
CA GLU A 77 8.24 7.78 -2.26
C GLU A 77 6.92 8.55 -2.34
N VAL A 78 5.96 8.13 -1.52
CA VAL A 78 4.70 8.86 -1.30
C VAL A 78 4.56 9.19 0.18
N SER A 79 3.83 10.25 0.53
CA SER A 79 3.57 10.50 1.96
C SER A 79 2.72 9.37 2.55
N THR A 80 2.90 9.08 3.84
CA THR A 80 2.11 8.06 4.56
C THR A 80 0.61 8.32 4.44
N ALA A 81 0.18 9.59 4.55
CA ALA A 81 -1.22 9.95 4.37
C ALA A 81 -1.74 9.70 2.94
N ALA A 82 -0.90 9.89 1.90
CA ALA A 82 -1.29 9.56 0.52
C ALA A 82 -1.37 8.04 0.31
N PHE A 83 -0.45 7.29 0.90
CA PHE A 83 -0.48 5.82 0.88
C PHE A 83 -1.73 5.27 1.57
N ASP A 84 -2.04 5.71 2.80
CA ASP A 84 -3.22 5.26 3.54
C ASP A 84 -4.52 5.58 2.77
N ARG A 85 -4.64 6.77 2.16
CA ARG A 85 -5.80 7.12 1.29
C ARG A 85 -5.93 6.18 0.09
N MET A 86 -4.81 5.88 -0.57
CA MET A 86 -4.77 4.99 -1.72
C MET A 86 -5.20 3.57 -1.33
N MET A 87 -4.62 3.04 -0.27
CA MET A 87 -4.92 1.69 0.22
C MET A 87 -6.35 1.59 0.73
N ALA A 88 -6.83 2.55 1.52
CA ALA A 88 -8.21 2.60 1.99
C ALA A 88 -9.19 2.51 0.81
N ARG A 89 -8.99 3.33 -0.22
CA ARG A 89 -9.86 3.34 -1.39
C ARG A 89 -9.81 2.03 -2.18
N LEU A 90 -8.61 1.48 -2.40
CA LEU A 90 -8.45 0.20 -3.09
C LEU A 90 -9.18 -0.91 -2.34
N LEU A 91 -8.87 -1.08 -1.05
CA LEU A 91 -9.37 -2.16 -0.22
C LEU A 91 -10.89 -2.09 -0.06
N ARG A 92 -11.43 -0.90 0.22
CA ARG A 92 -12.88 -0.69 0.30
C ARG A 92 -13.58 -1.03 -1.02
N THR A 93 -13.01 -0.60 -2.14
CA THR A 93 -13.56 -0.94 -3.48
C THR A 93 -13.60 -2.45 -3.70
N LEU A 94 -12.57 -3.17 -3.25
CA LEU A 94 -12.52 -4.64 -3.35
C LEU A 94 -13.53 -5.32 -2.42
N VAL A 95 -13.66 -4.86 -1.16
CA VAL A 95 -14.65 -5.37 -0.21
C VAL A 95 -16.07 -5.17 -0.74
N ASP A 96 -16.40 -3.97 -1.20
CA ASP A 96 -17.73 -3.65 -1.71
C ASP A 96 -18.05 -4.44 -2.98
N GLY A 97 -17.09 -4.52 -3.92
CA GLY A 97 -17.26 -5.28 -5.16
C GLY A 97 -17.42 -6.78 -4.90
N ALA A 98 -16.54 -7.38 -4.09
CA ALA A 98 -16.60 -8.80 -3.76
C ALA A 98 -17.90 -9.17 -3.03
N THR A 99 -18.34 -8.33 -2.08
CA THR A 99 -19.58 -8.54 -1.32
C THR A 99 -20.81 -8.44 -2.22
N ARG A 100 -20.87 -7.41 -3.07
CA ARG A 100 -21.97 -7.21 -4.02
C ARG A 100 -22.06 -8.37 -5.02
N ASP A 101 -20.94 -8.82 -5.53
CA ASP A 101 -20.87 -9.80 -6.61
C ASP A 101 -20.86 -11.26 -6.08
N GLY A 102 -20.81 -11.45 -4.76
CA GLY A 102 -20.92 -12.76 -4.10
C GLY A 102 -19.78 -13.72 -4.46
N VAL A 103 -18.56 -13.20 -4.64
CA VAL A 103 -17.41 -14.01 -5.07
C VAL A 103 -16.97 -14.97 -3.95
N GLU A 104 -16.37 -16.11 -4.29
CA GLU A 104 -15.96 -17.17 -3.34
C GLU A 104 -15.11 -16.67 -2.15
N ALA A 105 -14.34 -15.61 -2.34
CA ALA A 105 -13.56 -15.00 -1.26
C ALA A 105 -14.41 -14.62 -0.04
N VAL A 106 -15.66 -14.18 -0.22
CA VAL A 106 -16.50 -13.67 0.88
C VAL A 106 -16.96 -14.75 1.86
N THR A 107 -16.91 -16.02 1.46
CA THR A 107 -17.26 -17.16 2.31
C THR A 107 -16.03 -17.82 2.94
N SER A 108 -14.83 -17.30 2.66
CA SER A 108 -13.58 -17.85 3.19
C SER A 108 -13.33 -17.41 4.63
N ASP A 109 -12.68 -18.27 5.43
CA ASP A 109 -12.39 -18.00 6.85
C ASP A 109 -11.48 -16.77 7.08
N TRP A 110 -10.69 -16.38 6.08
CA TRP A 110 -9.82 -15.20 6.15
C TRP A 110 -10.55 -13.89 5.87
N TRP A 111 -11.75 -13.93 5.28
CA TRP A 111 -12.49 -12.73 4.85
C TRP A 111 -12.77 -11.74 5.99
N PRO A 112 -13.20 -12.17 7.19
CA PRO A 112 -13.43 -11.25 8.30
C PRO A 112 -12.17 -10.47 8.70
N ALA A 113 -11.00 -11.13 8.71
CA ALA A 113 -9.73 -10.47 9.03
C ALA A 113 -9.33 -9.45 7.96
N PHE A 114 -9.56 -9.77 6.68
CA PHE A 114 -9.33 -8.84 5.58
C PHE A 114 -10.23 -7.59 5.66
N VAL A 115 -11.51 -7.75 6.01
CA VAL A 115 -12.43 -6.62 6.23
C VAL A 115 -11.96 -5.77 7.41
N ALA A 116 -11.56 -6.39 8.52
CA ALA A 116 -11.05 -5.66 9.68
C ALA A 116 -9.76 -4.89 9.37
N ASP A 117 -8.83 -5.47 8.61
CA ASP A 117 -7.62 -4.77 8.15
C ASP A 117 -7.99 -3.59 7.23
N THR A 118 -9.02 -3.73 6.38
CA THR A 118 -9.53 -2.64 5.52
C THR A 118 -10.09 -1.49 6.36
N GLU A 119 -10.93 -1.79 7.36
CA GLU A 119 -11.50 -0.80 8.27
C GLU A 119 -10.42 -0.09 9.10
N ALA A 120 -9.37 -0.82 9.51
CA ALA A 120 -8.24 -0.24 10.24
C ALA A 120 -7.47 0.77 9.39
N VAL A 121 -7.31 0.51 8.08
CA VAL A 121 -6.70 1.46 7.15
C VAL A 121 -7.60 2.68 6.98
N GLU A 122 -8.90 2.50 6.77
CA GLU A 122 -9.87 3.59 6.60
C GLU A 122 -9.99 4.51 7.83
N ALA A 123 -9.96 3.94 9.04
CA ALA A 123 -10.06 4.70 10.28
C ALA A 123 -8.94 5.74 10.45
N ARG A 124 -7.80 5.58 9.75
CA ARG A 124 -6.69 6.56 9.76
C ARG A 124 -6.87 7.70 8.77
N VAL A 125 -7.81 7.57 7.84
CA VAL A 125 -8.04 8.54 6.75
C VAL A 125 -9.20 9.49 7.06
N GLY A 126 -10.05 9.11 8.02
CA GLY A 126 -11.23 9.87 8.46
C GLY A 126 -10.93 11.12 9.27
#